data_AF-A0A7G8YVU8-F1
#
_entry.id   AF-A0A7G8YVU8-F1
#
_cell.length_a   1.000
_cell.length_b   1.000
_cell.length_c   1.000
_cell.angle_alpha   90.00
_cell.angle_beta   90.00
_cell.angle_gamma   90.00
#
_symmetry.space_group_name_H-M   'P 1'
#
loop_
_entity.id
_entity.type
_entity.pdbx_description
1 polymer ?
#
loop_
_entity_poly.entity_id
_entity_poly.type
_entity_poly.pdbx_seq_one_letter_code
_entity_poly.pdbx_strand_id
1 'polypeptide(L)'
;MACATAVEVCDVDGSRYFISQWAEEGEPIQMLSKVDGPRFSVERVKVVYSDDLNDDGVRDFIFSYVGSEGSSKDRVYGFFIQCRGYLRFVGGDYFAGVKVLDASLGGKDKYKKIEIYSYQRDREGGVLYKGQEALTKSHVWSFNQNAQRYEGESE
;
A
#
# COMPACT_ATOMS: atom_id res chain seq x y z
N MET A 1 -6.54 30.69 -0.16
CA MET A 1 -6.76 29.43 0.56
C MET A 1 -7.44 28.47 -0.39
N ALA A 2 -6.72 27.48 -0.91
CA ALA A 2 -7.33 26.41 -1.69
C ALA A 2 -8.00 25.47 -0.70
N CYS A 3 -9.32 25.30 -0.80
CA CYS A 3 -10.00 24.20 -0.11
C CYS A 3 -9.45 22.90 -0.69
N ALA A 4 -8.77 22.10 0.14
CA ALA A 4 -8.46 20.71 -0.18
C ALA A 4 -9.75 20.05 -0.69
N THR A 5 -9.75 19.65 -1.97
CA THR A 5 -10.88 18.94 -2.56
C THR A 5 -11.15 17.71 -1.71
N ALA A 6 -12.41 17.52 -1.31
CA ALA A 6 -12.79 16.33 -0.56
C ALA A 6 -12.35 15.09 -1.36
N VAL A 7 -11.49 14.27 -0.76
CA VAL A 7 -11.04 13.03 -1.36
C VAL A 7 -12.18 12.04 -1.21
N GLU A 8 -12.78 11.64 -2.32
CA GLU A 8 -14.01 10.83 -2.34
C GLU A 8 -13.88 9.54 -1.52
N VAL A 9 -12.70 8.93 -1.49
CA VAL A 9 -12.44 7.70 -0.72
C VAL A 9 -12.55 7.90 0.81
N CYS A 10 -12.47 9.14 1.28
CA CYS A 10 -12.58 9.49 2.69
C CYS A 10 -14.03 9.56 3.19
N ASP A 11 -15.01 9.75 2.30
CA ASP A 11 -16.42 9.91 2.70
C ASP A 11 -17.17 8.56 2.84
N VAL A 12 -16.48 7.45 2.56
CA VAL A 12 -17.04 6.10 2.64
C VAL A 12 -16.89 5.52 4.05
N ASP A 13 -18.00 5.06 4.63
CA ASP A 13 -17.98 4.32 5.89
C ASP A 13 -17.06 3.08 5.82
N GLY A 14 -16.46 2.73 6.95
CA GLY A 14 -15.67 1.51 7.10
C GLY A 14 -14.49 1.69 8.04
N SER A 15 -13.54 0.76 7.95
CA SER A 15 -12.40 0.75 8.86
C SER A 15 -11.53 2.01 8.70
N ARG A 16 -11.01 2.48 9.83
CA ARG A 16 -10.09 3.63 9.93
C ARG A 16 -8.75 3.15 10.45
N TYR A 17 -7.68 3.65 9.85
CA TYR A 17 -6.32 3.25 10.19
C TYR A 17 -5.54 4.43 10.77
N PHE A 18 -4.61 4.15 11.66
CA PHE A 18 -3.78 5.16 12.32
C PHE A 18 -2.36 4.64 12.42
N ILE A 19 -1.40 5.44 11.98
CA ILE A 19 0.02 5.14 12.14
C ILE A 19 0.51 5.78 13.44
N SER A 20 1.26 5.01 14.23
CA SER A 20 1.86 5.47 15.48
C SER A 20 3.27 4.92 15.59
N GLN A 21 4.16 5.69 16.21
CA GLN A 21 5.52 5.27 16.48
C GLN A 21 5.64 4.85 17.95
N TRP A 22 6.04 3.61 18.18
CA TRP A 22 6.30 3.07 19.51
C TRP A 22 7.81 2.90 19.69
N ALA A 23 8.24 2.64 20.92
CA ALA A 23 9.62 2.31 21.24
C ALA A 23 9.66 0.98 21.98
N GLU A 24 10.44 0.04 21.47
CA GLU A 24 10.71 -1.25 22.10
C GLU A 24 12.23 -1.37 22.25
N GLU A 25 12.71 -1.52 23.48
CA GLU A 25 14.15 -1.59 23.80
C GLU A 25 14.98 -0.39 23.28
N GLY A 26 14.33 0.77 23.10
CA GLY A 26 14.94 1.98 22.56
C GLY A 26 14.90 2.10 21.05
N GLU A 27 14.48 1.04 20.34
CA GLU A 27 14.35 1.05 18.89
C GLU A 27 12.95 1.53 18.46
N PRO A 28 12.87 2.50 17.52
CA PRO A 28 11.59 2.98 17.02
C PRO A 28 10.92 1.96 16.12
N ILE A 29 9.67 1.62 16.41
CA ILE A 29 8.84 0.73 15.59
C ILE A 29 7.57 1.44 15.12
N GLN A 30 7.17 1.20 13.88
CA GLN A 30 5.94 1.74 13.30
C GLN A 30 4.80 0.73 13.50
N MET A 31 3.71 1.21 14.10
CA MET A 31 2.53 0.41 14.42
C MET A 31 1.32 0.99 13.69
N LEU A 32 0.70 0.16 12.86
CA LEU A 32 -0.56 0.47 12.19
C LEU A 32 -1.72 -0.06 13.04
N SER A 33 -2.52 0.85 13.57
CA SER A 33 -3.76 0.53 14.28
C SER A 33 -4.93 0.53 13.30
N LYS A 34 -5.84 -0.44 13.44
CA LYS A 34 -7.10 -0.51 12.69
C LYS A 34 -8.28 -0.47 13.65
N VAL A 35 -9.22 0.44 13.39
CA VAL A 35 -10.52 0.51 14.06
C VAL A 35 -11.59 0.09 13.06
N ASP A 36 -12.33 -0.97 13.36
CA ASP A 36 -13.38 -1.52 12.50
C ASP A 36 -14.65 -1.80 13.31
N GLY A 37 -15.52 -0.79 13.40
CA GLY A 37 -16.64 -0.79 14.33
C GLY A 37 -16.15 -0.98 15.77
N PRO A 38 -16.58 -2.04 16.50
CA PRO A 38 -16.11 -2.32 17.85
C PRO A 38 -14.73 -3.01 17.90
N ARG A 39 -14.16 -3.42 16.75
CA ARG A 39 -12.91 -4.18 16.69
C ARG A 39 -11.72 -3.24 16.61
N PHE A 40 -10.68 -3.57 17.36
CA PHE A 40 -9.40 -2.87 17.35
C PHE A 40 -8.26 -3.87 17.17
N SER A 41 -7.32 -3.58 16.29
CA SER A 41 -6.10 -4.37 16.11
C SER A 41 -4.90 -3.47 15.85
N VAL A 42 -3.70 -3.97 16.15
CA VAL A 42 -2.43 -3.29 15.91
C VAL A 42 -1.46 -4.25 15.23
N GLU A 43 -0.76 -3.76 14.21
CA GLU A 43 0.19 -4.56 13.43
C GLU A 43 1.47 -3.76 13.21
N ARG A 44 2.62 -4.45 13.27
CA ARG A 44 3.92 -3.82 12.99
C ARG A 44 4.09 -3.68 11.49
N VAL A 45 4.46 -2.49 11.04
CA VAL A 45 4.62 -2.18 9.61
C VAL A 45 5.96 -1.50 9.34
N LYS A 46 6.38 -1.51 8.08
CA LYS A 46 7.45 -0.66 7.56
C LYS A 46 6.84 0.28 6.52
N VAL A 47 7.22 1.56 6.60
CA VAL A 47 6.86 2.55 5.57
C VAL A 47 7.70 2.30 4.33
N VAL A 48 7.04 1.97 3.22
CA VAL A 48 7.66 1.71 1.92
C VAL A 48 7.57 2.95 1.03
N TYR A 49 6.49 3.70 1.17
CA TYR A 49 6.25 4.96 0.47
C TYR A 49 5.60 5.97 1.43
N SER A 50 6.00 7.24 1.35
CA SER A 50 5.41 8.35 2.10
C SER A 50 5.53 9.65 1.30
N ASP A 51 4.53 9.89 0.45
CA ASP A 51 4.40 11.09 -0.38
C ASP A 51 2.96 11.13 -0.94
N ASP A 52 2.59 12.17 -1.66
CA ASP A 52 1.23 12.39 -2.18
C ASP A 52 0.90 11.41 -3.32
N LEU A 53 -0.05 10.49 -3.12
CA LEU A 53 -0.48 9.52 -4.13
C LEU A 53 -1.62 10.04 -5.00
N ASN A 54 -2.45 10.96 -4.51
CA ASN A 54 -3.69 11.38 -5.15
C ASN A 54 -3.72 12.86 -5.57
N ASP A 55 -2.57 13.53 -5.51
CA ASP A 55 -2.35 14.95 -5.85
C ASP A 55 -3.29 15.89 -5.05
N ASP A 56 -3.50 15.61 -3.77
CA ASP A 56 -4.31 16.43 -2.85
C ASP A 56 -3.48 17.35 -1.93
N GLY A 57 -2.15 17.26 -2.00
CA GLY A 57 -1.18 17.99 -1.19
C GLY A 57 -0.90 17.38 0.19
N VAL A 58 -1.43 16.19 0.47
CA VAL A 58 -1.25 15.45 1.73
C VAL A 58 -0.44 14.18 1.47
N ARG A 59 0.38 13.80 2.46
CA ARG A 59 1.19 12.58 2.34
C ARG A 59 0.32 11.35 2.57
N ASP A 60 0.37 10.46 1.60
CA ASP A 60 -0.20 9.12 1.62
C ASP A 60 0.88 8.08 1.92
N PHE A 61 0.47 6.82 2.12
CA PHE A 61 1.38 5.79 2.61
C PHE A 61 1.19 4.45 1.91
N ILE A 62 2.32 3.78 1.64
CA ILE A 62 2.35 2.35 1.39
C ILE A 62 3.11 1.69 2.53
N PHE A 63 2.48 0.72 3.18
CA PHE A 63 3.09 -0.07 4.24
C PHE A 63 3.35 -1.49 3.76
N SER A 64 4.45 -2.09 4.21
CA SER A 64 4.64 -3.54 4.20
C SER A 64 4.50 -4.08 5.62
N TYR A 65 3.75 -5.16 5.79
CA TYR A 65 3.52 -5.77 7.10
C TYR A 65 4.73 -6.61 7.52
N VAL A 66 5.27 -6.33 8.71
CA VAL A 66 6.46 -7.04 9.22
C VAL A 66 6.06 -8.46 9.63
N GLY A 67 6.87 -9.45 9.24
CA GLY A 67 6.60 -10.86 9.53
C GLY A 67 5.49 -11.48 8.67
N SER A 68 4.95 -10.75 7.69
CA SER A 68 3.98 -11.29 6.73
C SER A 68 4.59 -12.22 5.68
N GLU A 69 5.93 -12.31 5.64
CA GLU A 69 6.66 -13.14 4.70
C GLU A 69 6.45 -14.62 5.04
N GLY A 70 5.61 -15.29 4.25
CA GLY A 70 5.35 -16.72 4.35
C GLY A 70 6.34 -17.56 3.54
N SER A 71 6.04 -18.84 3.34
CA SER A 71 6.83 -19.74 2.49
C SER A 71 6.91 -19.28 1.03
N SER A 72 5.95 -18.48 0.58
CA SER A 72 5.93 -17.89 -0.76
C SER A 72 6.99 -16.79 -0.95
N LYS A 73 7.57 -16.26 0.15
CA LYS A 73 8.45 -15.08 0.20
C LYS A 73 7.78 -13.75 -0.17
N ASP A 74 6.50 -13.75 -0.51
CA ASP A 74 5.73 -12.53 -0.73
C ASP A 74 5.46 -11.85 0.60
N ARG A 75 5.33 -10.52 0.58
CA ARG A 75 4.94 -9.71 1.74
C ARG A 75 3.61 -9.05 1.49
N VAL A 76 2.83 -8.87 2.54
CA VAL A 76 1.60 -8.08 2.46
C VAL A 76 1.98 -6.61 2.36
N TYR A 77 1.42 -5.93 1.37
CA TYR A 77 1.46 -4.48 1.24
C TYR A 77 0.04 -3.91 1.36
N GLY A 78 -0.07 -2.72 1.96
CA GLY A 78 -1.32 -1.96 1.96
C GLY A 78 -1.08 -0.52 1.50
N PHE A 79 -1.98 -0.03 0.66
CA PHE A 79 -1.99 1.32 0.10
C PHE A 79 -3.03 2.15 0.86
N PHE A 80 -2.62 3.32 1.34
CA PHE A 80 -3.41 4.13 2.23
C PHE A 80 -3.42 5.59 1.81
N ILE A 81 -4.62 6.16 1.75
CA ILE A 81 -4.82 7.60 1.53
C ILE A 81 -5.09 8.29 2.86
N GLN A 82 -4.46 9.44 3.07
CA GLN A 82 -4.61 10.25 4.27
C GLN A 82 -5.90 11.08 4.20
N CYS A 83 -6.85 10.68 5.02
CA CYS A 83 -8.07 11.43 5.28
C CYS A 83 -7.88 12.37 6.49
N ARG A 84 -8.90 13.18 6.80
CA ARG A 84 -8.85 14.13 7.93
C ARG A 84 -8.76 13.39 9.27
N GLY A 85 -7.52 13.14 9.71
CA GLY A 85 -7.18 12.53 11.00
C GLY A 85 -7.06 11.00 11.01
N TYR A 86 -7.22 10.31 9.87
CA TYR A 86 -7.06 8.86 9.77
C TYR A 86 -6.60 8.46 8.35
N LEU A 87 -6.13 7.24 8.21
CA LEU A 87 -5.76 6.60 6.96
C LEU A 87 -6.90 5.70 6.48
N ARG A 88 -7.16 5.73 5.18
CA ARG A 88 -8.12 4.84 4.52
C ARG A 88 -7.37 3.82 3.68
N PHE A 89 -7.64 2.53 3.91
CA PHE A 89 -7.13 1.46 3.05
C PHE A 89 -7.82 1.52 1.69
N VAL A 90 -7.02 1.55 0.63
CA VAL A 90 -7.49 1.68 -0.76
C VAL A 90 -6.94 0.60 -1.68
N GLY A 91 -6.47 -0.52 -1.13
CA GLY A 91 -5.95 -1.64 -1.91
C GLY A 91 -4.61 -2.13 -1.38
N GLY A 92 -4.16 -3.26 -1.91
CA GLY A 92 -2.98 -3.97 -1.43
C GLY A 92 -3.20 -5.47 -1.45
N ASP A 93 -2.12 -6.22 -1.53
CA ASP A 93 -2.11 -7.69 -1.60
C ASP A 93 -0.71 -8.22 -1.22
N TYR A 94 -0.49 -9.52 -1.42
CA TYR A 94 0.80 -10.19 -1.34
C TYR A 94 1.63 -9.91 -2.61
N PHE A 95 2.76 -9.25 -2.45
CA PHE A 95 3.68 -8.93 -3.55
C PHE A 95 5.14 -9.26 -3.18
N ALA A 96 5.98 -9.47 -4.19
CA ALA A 96 7.43 -9.48 -4.04
C ALA A 96 7.98 -8.07 -3.77
N GLY A 97 7.31 -7.04 -4.29
CA GLY A 97 7.68 -5.64 -4.08
C GLY A 97 6.66 -4.69 -4.68
N VAL A 98 6.82 -3.40 -4.38
CA VAL A 98 5.98 -2.32 -4.91
C VAL A 98 6.84 -1.08 -5.22
N LYS A 99 6.44 -0.32 -6.24
CA LYS A 99 7.06 0.93 -6.64
C LYS A 99 5.99 1.89 -7.17
N VAL A 100 5.94 3.10 -6.62
CA VAL A 100 5.07 4.15 -7.15
C VAL A 100 5.69 4.71 -8.43
N LEU A 101 4.88 4.83 -9.47
CA LEU A 101 5.27 5.42 -10.74
C LEU A 101 4.95 6.92 -10.70
N ASP A 102 5.87 7.74 -11.21
CA ASP A 102 5.61 9.17 -11.36
C ASP A 102 4.37 9.38 -12.23
N ALA A 103 3.52 10.33 -11.83
CA ALA A 103 2.36 10.69 -12.64
C ALA A 103 2.85 11.16 -14.01
N SER A 104 2.34 10.52 -15.08
CA SER A 104 2.56 10.99 -16.43
C SER A 104 2.01 12.42 -16.55
N LEU A 105 2.92 13.38 -16.74
CA LEU A 105 2.59 14.80 -16.99
C LEU A 105 1.51 14.86 -18.09
N GLY A 106 0.27 15.20 -17.70
CA GLY A 106 -0.86 15.36 -18.63
C GLY A 106 -1.99 14.32 -18.54
N GLY A 107 -1.94 13.36 -17.61
CA GLY A 107 -3.08 12.48 -17.31
C GLY A 107 -4.20 13.22 -16.58
N LYS A 108 -5.47 12.89 -16.88
CA LYS A 108 -6.63 13.39 -16.10
C LYS A 108 -6.72 12.72 -14.72
N ASP A 109 -6.05 11.59 -14.52
CA ASP A 109 -6.04 10.86 -13.25
C ASP A 109 -5.04 11.47 -12.29
N LYS A 110 -5.54 11.91 -11.14
CA LYS A 110 -4.73 12.46 -10.05
C LYS A 110 -3.97 11.39 -9.26
N TYR A 111 -4.47 10.15 -9.30
CA TYR A 111 -3.85 9.03 -8.58
C TYR A 111 -2.65 8.49 -9.36
N LYS A 112 -1.47 8.50 -8.72
CA LYS A 112 -0.26 7.85 -9.22
C LYS A 112 -0.51 6.35 -9.39
N LYS A 113 0.08 5.77 -10.44
CA LYS A 113 0.05 4.32 -10.67
C LYS A 113 1.05 3.61 -9.76
N ILE A 114 0.79 2.35 -9.45
CA ILE A 114 1.68 1.53 -8.62
C ILE A 114 2.12 0.33 -9.45
N GLU A 115 3.42 0.20 -9.66
CA GLU A 115 4.01 -1.02 -10.18
C GLU A 115 4.19 -2.00 -9.02
N ILE A 116 3.56 -3.17 -9.12
CA ILE A 116 3.73 -4.28 -8.19
C ILE A 116 4.58 -5.35 -8.86
N TYR A 117 5.32 -6.12 -8.07
CA TYR A 117 6.15 -7.22 -8.54
C TYR A 117 5.63 -8.54 -7.96
N SER A 118 5.52 -9.56 -8.80
CA SER A 118 5.25 -10.94 -8.40
C SER A 118 6.48 -11.79 -8.68
N TYR A 119 6.78 -12.76 -7.81
CA TYR A 119 7.86 -13.72 -8.09
C TYR A 119 7.43 -14.67 -9.20
N GLN A 120 8.28 -14.87 -10.20
CA GLN A 120 8.07 -15.94 -11.17
C GLN A 120 8.29 -17.28 -10.46
N ARG A 121 7.36 -18.22 -10.64
CA ARG A 121 7.35 -19.51 -9.95
C ARG A 121 7.52 -20.69 -10.91
N ASP A 122 8.13 -21.76 -10.43
CA ASP A 122 8.11 -23.06 -11.09
C ASP A 122 6.77 -23.79 -10.91
N ARG A 123 6.66 -25.01 -11.45
CA ARG A 123 5.43 -25.82 -11.37
C ARG A 123 5.09 -26.29 -9.96
N GLU A 124 6.04 -26.25 -9.03
CA GLU A 124 5.88 -26.64 -7.63
C GLU A 124 5.61 -25.41 -6.72
N GLY A 125 5.59 -24.21 -7.29
CA GLY A 125 5.37 -22.94 -6.58
C GLY A 125 6.65 -22.32 -6.00
N GLY A 126 7.81 -22.90 -6.28
CA GLY A 126 9.12 -22.38 -5.88
C GLY A 126 9.48 -21.11 -6.65
N VAL A 127 10.08 -20.13 -5.98
CA VAL A 127 10.56 -18.89 -6.63
C VAL A 127 11.73 -19.22 -7.55
N LEU A 128 11.66 -18.76 -8.80
CA LEU A 128 12.74 -18.89 -9.77
C LEU A 128 13.85 -17.87 -9.51
N TYR A 129 15.10 -18.30 -9.70
CA TYR A 129 16.28 -17.47 -9.51
C TYR A 129 17.17 -17.45 -10.75
N LYS A 130 17.80 -16.31 -11.02
CA LYS A 130 18.92 -16.19 -11.94
C LYS A 130 20.17 -15.80 -11.16
N GLY A 131 20.97 -16.80 -10.80
CA GLY A 131 22.05 -16.61 -9.82
C GLY A 131 21.46 -16.42 -8.42
N GLN A 132 21.77 -15.30 -7.77
CA GLN A 132 21.23 -14.94 -6.45
C GLN A 132 20.00 -14.01 -6.52
N GLU A 133 19.63 -13.57 -7.72
CA GLU A 133 18.50 -12.66 -7.92
C GLU A 133 17.21 -13.43 -8.17
N ALA A 134 16.18 -13.15 -7.37
CA ALA A 134 14.84 -13.70 -7.58
C ALA A 134 14.23 -13.07 -8.84
N LEU A 135 13.70 -13.91 -9.73
CA LEU A 135 13.03 -13.45 -10.93
C LEU A 135 11.64 -12.92 -10.56
N THR A 136 11.33 -11.72 -11.03
CA THR A 136 10.03 -11.09 -10.83
C THR A 136 9.39 -10.72 -12.16
N LYS A 137 8.07 -10.56 -12.13
CA LYS A 137 7.26 -9.99 -13.21
C LYS A 137 6.56 -8.76 -12.65
N SER A 138 6.55 -7.66 -13.41
CA SER A 138 5.88 -6.45 -12.99
C SER A 138 4.47 -6.32 -13.56
N HIS A 139 3.59 -5.74 -12.76
CA HIS A 139 2.21 -5.46 -13.12
C HIS A 139 1.87 -4.04 -12.65
N VAL A 140 1.04 -3.34 -13.41
CA VAL A 140 0.67 -1.95 -13.09
C VAL A 140 -0.76 -1.92 -12.56
N TRP A 141 -0.88 -1.50 -11.30
CA TRP A 141 -2.16 -1.21 -10.66
C TRP A 141 -2.48 0.27 -10.81
N SER A 142 -3.75 0.56 -11.10
CA SER A 142 -4.28 1.92 -11.24
C SER A 142 -5.46 2.11 -10.30
N PHE A 143 -5.70 3.34 -9.86
CA PHE A 143 -6.83 3.64 -9.01
C PHE A 143 -8.13 3.61 -9.82
N ASN A 144 -9.06 2.72 -9.44
CA ASN A 144 -10.38 2.66 -10.02
C ASN A 144 -11.31 3.62 -9.25
N GLN A 145 -11.68 4.74 -9.88
CA GLN A 145 -12.56 5.74 -9.27
C GLN A 145 -13.94 5.17 -8.90
N ASN A 146 -14.49 4.23 -9.67
CA ASN A 146 -15.81 3.67 -9.35
C ASN A 146 -15.75 2.74 -8.12
N ALA A 147 -14.67 1.98 -7.99
CA ALA A 147 -14.47 1.06 -6.87
C ALA A 147 -13.78 1.71 -5.66
N GLN A 148 -13.27 2.94 -5.83
CA GLN A 148 -12.52 3.71 -4.82
C GLN A 148 -11.31 2.94 -4.25
N ARG A 149 -10.62 2.18 -5.11
CA ARG A 149 -9.45 1.37 -4.75
C ARG A 149 -8.52 1.11 -5.93
N TYR A 150 -7.28 0.80 -5.64
CA TYR A 150 -6.30 0.30 -6.60
C TYR A 150 -6.64 -1.13 -7.03
N GLU A 151 -6.63 -1.35 -8.33
CA GLU A 151 -6.87 -2.64 -8.96
C GLU A 151 -5.92 -2.80 -10.15
N GLY A 152 -5.65 -4.06 -10.50
CA GLY A 152 -4.85 -4.42 -11.66
C GLY A 152 -4.70 -5.94 -11.73
N GLU A 153 -4.10 -6.42 -12.80
CA GLU A 153 -3.72 -7.82 -12.87
C GLU A 153 -2.63 -8.11 -11.82
N SER A 154 -2.75 -9.24 -11.16
CA SER A 154 -1.69 -9.94 -10.44
C SER A 154 -1.65 -11.37 -11.00
N GLU A 155 -0.50 -12.05 -10.92
CA GLU A 155 -0.32 -13.43 -11.41
C GLU A 155 -1.44 -14.41 -10.99
#